data_AF-L1JJ31-F1
#
_entry.id   AF-L1JJ31-F1
#
_cell.length_a   1.000
_cell.length_b   1.000
_cell.length_c   1.000
_cell.angle_alpha   90.00
_cell.angle_beta   90.00
_cell.angle_gamma   90.00
#
_symmetry.space_group_name_H-M   'P 1'
#
loop_
_entity.id
_entity.type
_entity.pdbx_description
1 polymer ?
#
loop_
_entity_poly.entity_id
_entity_poly.type
_entity_poly.pdbx_seq_one_letter_code
_entity_poly.pdbx_strand_id
1 'polypeptide(L)'
;MRRTLLILLASVALSADICSGFVSTPRFGLSPQVSQSGRCASLAATKTKKKDSKPASGGFGKAAKSATTTIDPAILSRYVVSIRMPKAGTLPAGYEQLSDWVPTAVMAIRWVGDSLEGNPILQGMADANLIAPLVVKKMCREIWECACQGSPSLRRLPRNFIEYAYEPLDNFGDVMEEVNSKKDDVQRAYQTLGLAKGASAAEVKAAHRKLIVTLHPDRTSSLPDDEKLAAEERFRQVQSAYECLGGGMGDSTQSWYENLGGKARKDFCGPVQFANVPSEDLLEFWDFAVCPLETEISQNFIMRNMMRKE
;
A
#
# COMPACT_ATOMS: atom_id res chain seq x y z
N MET A 1 -23.88 -7.94 -1.62
CA MET A 1 -23.93 -6.48 -1.34
C MET A 1 -23.69 -6.10 0.12
N ARG A 2 -24.25 -6.77 1.15
CA ARG A 2 -24.04 -6.37 2.57
C ARG A 2 -22.72 -6.81 3.25
N ARG A 3 -21.94 -7.71 2.64
CA ARG A 3 -20.63 -8.17 3.18
C ARG A 3 -19.43 -7.35 2.69
N THR A 4 -19.49 -6.77 1.49
CA THR A 4 -18.43 -5.90 0.94
C THR A 4 -18.37 -4.54 1.66
N LEU A 5 -19.53 -4.02 2.08
CA LEU A 5 -19.60 -2.81 2.91
C LEU A 5 -18.99 -3.02 4.31
N LEU A 6 -18.97 -4.26 4.82
CA LEU A 6 -18.38 -4.61 6.12
C LEU A 6 -16.84 -4.67 6.07
N ILE A 7 -16.25 -4.94 4.91
CA ILE A 7 -14.79 -4.90 4.69
C ILE A 7 -14.31 -3.45 4.54
N LEU A 8 -15.12 -2.59 3.91
CA LEU A 8 -14.90 -1.13 3.93
C LEU A 8 -15.14 -0.53 5.34
N LEU A 9 -16.06 -1.07 6.14
CA LEU A 9 -16.21 -0.68 7.55
C LEU A 9 -15.07 -1.17 8.45
N ALA A 10 -14.35 -2.25 8.09
CA ALA A 10 -13.08 -2.57 8.73
C ALA A 10 -11.97 -1.55 8.41
N SER A 11 -12.07 -0.85 7.26
CA SER A 11 -11.25 0.34 6.96
C SER A 11 -11.60 1.54 7.87
N VAL A 12 -12.83 1.58 8.40
CA VAL A 12 -13.22 2.53 9.46
C VAL A 12 -12.59 2.15 10.81
N ALA A 13 -12.32 0.87 11.09
CA ALA A 13 -11.49 0.49 12.24
C ALA A 13 -10.01 0.85 12.05
N LEU A 14 -9.50 0.77 10.81
CA LEU A 14 -8.19 1.35 10.43
C LEU A 14 -8.13 2.87 10.65
N SER A 15 -9.28 3.56 10.69
CA SER A 15 -9.31 4.99 11.02
C SER A 15 -8.95 5.26 12.48
N ALA A 16 -9.15 4.29 13.41
CA ALA A 16 -8.68 4.43 14.79
C ALA A 16 -7.17 4.13 14.92
N ASP A 17 -6.65 3.14 14.19
CA ASP A 17 -5.23 2.77 14.24
C ASP A 17 -4.33 3.74 13.47
N ILE A 18 -4.76 4.27 12.30
CA ILE A 18 -4.04 5.33 11.57
C ILE A 18 -4.04 6.64 12.39
N CYS A 19 -5.12 6.96 13.11
CA CYS A 19 -5.15 8.12 14.01
C CYS A 19 -4.13 8.03 15.15
N SER A 20 -3.77 6.82 15.59
CA SER A 20 -2.78 6.61 16.65
C SER A 20 -1.32 6.69 16.16
N GLY A 21 -1.10 6.61 14.84
CA GLY A 21 0.22 6.54 14.21
C GLY A 21 0.79 7.87 13.69
N PHE A 22 0.07 8.99 13.86
CA PHE A 22 0.60 10.30 13.48
C PHE A 22 1.80 10.67 14.36
N VAL A 23 2.99 10.72 13.75
CA VAL A 23 4.20 11.20 14.41
C VAL A 23 4.12 12.73 14.47
N SER A 24 3.77 13.28 15.63
CA SER A 24 3.91 14.72 15.85
C SER A 24 5.38 15.07 16.07
N THR A 25 5.93 15.94 15.22
CA THR A 25 7.23 16.55 15.48
C THR A 25 7.10 17.51 16.69
N PRO A 26 8.02 17.46 17.68
CA PRO A 26 7.93 18.36 18.82
C PRO A 26 8.21 19.80 18.39
N ARG A 27 7.21 20.68 18.48
CA ARG A 27 7.37 22.13 18.30
C ARG A 27 8.17 22.71 19.47
N PHE A 28 9.42 23.13 19.23
CA PHE A 28 10.06 24.11 20.08
C PHE A 28 9.40 25.46 19.85
N GLY A 29 8.67 25.95 20.85
CA GLY A 29 7.96 27.22 20.79
C GLY A 29 8.91 28.39 20.60
N LEU A 30 8.84 29.06 19.45
CA LEU A 30 9.40 30.38 19.26
C LEU A 30 8.45 31.41 19.89
N SER A 31 8.86 31.95 21.04
CA SER A 31 8.23 33.15 21.59
C SER A 31 8.72 34.39 20.83
N PRO A 32 7.85 35.37 20.53
CA PRO A 32 8.26 36.58 19.83
C PRO A 32 9.01 37.51 20.80
N GLN A 33 10.29 37.77 20.52
CA GLN A 33 11.08 38.79 21.22
C GLN A 33 10.76 40.16 20.63
N VAL A 34 9.98 40.94 21.38
CA VAL A 34 9.87 42.40 21.19
C VAL A 34 11.09 43.06 21.82
N SER A 35 11.71 43.94 21.05
CA SER A 35 12.86 44.76 21.46
C SER A 35 12.50 45.71 22.59
N GLN A 36 13.40 45.86 23.57
CA GLN A 36 13.77 47.16 24.13
C GLN A 36 15.05 47.10 24.96
N SER A 37 15.91 48.07 24.68
CA SER A 37 17.18 48.40 25.31
C SER A 37 17.06 48.82 26.77
N GLY A 38 18.06 48.50 27.61
CA GLY A 38 18.20 49.19 28.91
C GLY A 38 19.20 48.56 29.90
N ARG A 39 20.44 49.07 29.86
CA ARG A 39 21.51 49.16 30.87
C ARG A 39 21.37 48.48 32.26
N CYS A 40 22.49 47.86 32.65
CA CYS A 40 23.18 47.89 33.96
C CYS A 40 22.36 47.81 35.27
N ALA A 41 22.61 46.79 36.09
CA ALA A 41 23.49 46.90 37.27
C ALA A 41 23.42 45.63 38.15
N SER A 42 24.54 45.40 38.81
CA SER A 42 24.87 44.43 39.85
C SER A 42 23.93 44.39 41.08
N LEU A 43 23.83 43.22 41.72
CA LEU A 43 24.17 42.92 43.14
C LEU A 43 23.24 41.90 43.82
N ALA A 44 23.90 41.14 44.71
CA ALA A 44 23.42 40.58 45.97
C ALA A 44 22.63 39.25 45.93
N ALA A 45 23.39 38.20 46.25
CA ALA A 45 22.92 36.99 46.89
C ALA A 45 22.31 37.28 48.28
N THR A 46 21.20 36.62 48.61
CA THR A 46 20.90 36.27 50.00
C THR A 46 20.12 34.96 50.08
N LYS A 47 20.73 33.99 50.74
CA LYS A 47 20.11 32.74 51.21
C LYS A 47 19.22 33.02 52.41
N THR A 48 18.02 32.43 52.47
CA THR A 48 17.33 32.18 53.75
C THR A 48 16.53 30.87 53.74
N LYS A 49 17.08 29.91 54.49
CA LYS A 49 16.48 28.86 55.33
C LYS A 49 15.07 28.30 55.04
N LYS A 50 15.11 27.05 54.58
CA LYS A 50 14.38 25.84 55.01
C LYS A 50 13.61 25.94 56.34
N LYS A 51 12.32 25.54 56.31
CA LYS A 51 11.60 25.00 57.48
C LYS A 51 10.66 23.89 57.02
N ASP A 52 10.91 22.70 57.55
CA ASP A 52 10.21 21.44 57.27
C ASP A 52 8.84 21.41 57.96
N SER A 53 7.82 20.89 57.27
CA SER A 53 6.60 20.35 57.90
C SER A 53 5.99 19.20 57.08
N LYS A 54 5.83 18.07 57.79
CA LYS A 54 5.26 16.73 57.51
C LYS A 54 4.36 16.46 56.29
N PRO A 55 4.33 15.20 55.80
CA PRO A 55 3.66 14.80 54.57
C PRO A 55 2.16 14.56 54.79
N ALA A 56 1.33 15.18 53.95
CA ALA A 56 -0.07 14.82 53.80
C ALA A 56 -0.23 13.90 52.59
N SER A 57 -0.78 12.72 52.84
CA SER A 57 -1.27 11.75 51.86
C SER A 57 -2.31 12.40 50.95
N GLY A 58 -2.03 12.49 49.65
CA GLY A 58 -2.91 13.08 48.65
C GLY A 58 -2.93 12.27 47.36
N GLY A 59 -4.05 11.57 47.16
CA GLY A 59 -4.70 11.28 45.88
C GLY A 59 -3.84 10.79 44.71
N PHE A 60 -3.98 9.50 44.40
CA PHE A 60 -3.65 8.93 43.10
C PHE A 60 -4.16 9.81 41.95
N GLY A 61 -3.22 10.29 41.13
CA GLY A 61 -3.48 11.07 39.94
C GLY A 61 -4.42 10.32 38.99
N LYS A 62 -5.47 11.00 38.56
CA LYS A 62 -6.41 10.52 37.56
C LYS A 62 -5.66 10.21 36.26
N ALA A 63 -5.85 8.99 35.76
CA ALA A 63 -5.43 8.57 34.43
C ALA A 63 -5.89 9.59 33.38
N ALA A 64 -4.94 10.08 32.58
CA ALA A 64 -5.21 10.88 31.40
C ALA A 64 -6.09 10.04 30.45
N LYS A 65 -7.34 10.46 30.27
CA LYS A 65 -8.22 9.90 29.25
C LYS A 65 -7.61 10.27 27.90
N SER A 66 -7.12 9.27 27.18
CA SER A 66 -6.77 9.37 25.75
C SER A 66 -7.96 9.97 25.01
N ALA A 67 -7.83 11.22 24.55
CA ALA A 67 -8.82 11.86 23.73
C ALA A 67 -8.75 11.22 22.33
N THR A 68 -9.72 10.37 22.01
CA THR A 68 -9.97 9.94 20.64
C THR A 68 -10.53 11.15 19.89
N THR A 69 -9.65 11.93 19.27
CA THR A 69 -10.03 13.05 18.41
C THR A 69 -10.68 12.48 17.16
N THR A 70 -12.00 12.64 17.04
CA THR A 70 -12.75 12.36 15.81
C THR A 70 -12.23 13.31 14.73
N ILE A 71 -11.50 12.80 13.73
CA ILE A 71 -10.95 13.61 12.64
C ILE A 71 -12.03 13.83 11.57
N ASP A 72 -12.24 15.08 11.16
CA ASP A 72 -13.17 15.40 10.07
C ASP A 72 -12.72 14.75 8.75
N PRO A 73 -13.59 13.96 8.09
CA PRO A 73 -13.22 13.21 6.88
C PRO A 73 -12.93 14.10 5.67
N ALA A 74 -13.34 15.37 5.70
CA ALA A 74 -13.14 16.32 4.59
C ALA A 74 -11.68 16.78 4.43
N ILE A 75 -10.84 16.61 5.46
CA ILE A 75 -9.43 17.07 5.49
C ILE A 75 -8.47 15.89 5.28
N LEU A 76 -8.98 14.67 5.27
CA LEU A 76 -8.19 13.44 5.23
C LEU A 76 -8.28 12.77 3.86
N SER A 77 -7.22 12.90 3.07
CA SER A 77 -7.09 12.21 1.78
C SER A 77 -6.38 10.87 1.98
N ARG A 78 -6.93 9.80 1.40
CA ARG A 78 -6.37 8.44 1.47
C ARG A 78 -5.96 7.96 0.10
N TYR A 79 -4.82 7.30 0.05
CA TYR A 79 -4.20 6.80 -1.18
C TYR A 79 -3.78 5.35 -0.99
N VAL A 80 -3.85 4.56 -2.06
CA VAL A 80 -3.14 3.29 -2.15
C VAL A 80 -1.79 3.55 -2.78
N VAL A 81 -0.74 3.01 -2.17
CA VAL A 81 0.62 3.06 -2.70
C VAL A 81 0.99 1.69 -3.24
N SER A 82 1.43 1.69 -4.49
CA SER A 82 1.84 0.51 -5.23
C SER A 82 3.33 0.58 -5.54
N ILE A 83 3.99 -0.58 -5.52
CA ILE A 83 5.42 -0.70 -5.79
C ILE A 83 5.68 -1.62 -6.98
N ARG A 84 6.76 -1.37 -7.71
CA ARG A 84 7.30 -2.30 -8.71
C ARG A 84 8.81 -2.18 -8.83
N MET A 85 9.42 -3.15 -9.49
CA MET A 85 10.80 -3.06 -9.98
C MET A 85 10.82 -2.40 -11.37
N PRO A 86 11.92 -1.73 -11.73
CA PRO A 86 12.03 -1.04 -13.01
C PRO A 86 12.00 -2.08 -14.14
N LYS A 87 11.38 -1.73 -15.27
CA LYS A 87 11.29 -2.64 -16.42
C LYS A 87 12.60 -2.79 -17.18
N ALA A 88 13.52 -1.84 -17.03
CA ALA A 88 14.78 -1.78 -17.76
C ALA A 88 15.98 -1.79 -16.81
N GLY A 89 17.08 -2.41 -17.25
CA GLY A 89 18.34 -2.49 -16.50
C GLY A 89 18.73 -3.91 -16.10
N THR A 90 19.81 -4.04 -15.34
CA THR A 90 20.23 -5.33 -14.76
C THR A 90 19.37 -5.62 -13.54
N LEU A 91 18.47 -6.59 -13.66
CA LEU A 91 17.49 -6.91 -12.61
C LEU A 91 18.05 -7.95 -11.63
N PRO A 92 17.86 -7.74 -10.31
CA PRO A 92 18.32 -8.68 -9.28
C PRO A 92 17.45 -9.94 -9.24
N ALA A 93 17.97 -11.06 -8.76
CA ALA A 93 17.20 -12.29 -8.59
C ALA A 93 15.95 -12.07 -7.71
N GLY A 94 14.79 -12.61 -8.13
CA GLY A 94 13.53 -12.46 -7.42
C GLY A 94 12.71 -11.24 -7.82
N TYR A 95 13.18 -10.43 -8.77
CA TYR A 95 12.47 -9.26 -9.30
C TYR A 95 11.11 -9.62 -9.92
N GLU A 96 10.90 -10.89 -10.29
CA GLU A 96 9.67 -11.41 -10.89
C GLU A 96 8.46 -11.17 -10.00
N GLN A 97 8.66 -11.11 -8.67
CA GLN A 97 7.61 -10.79 -7.71
C GLN A 97 7.04 -9.37 -7.90
N LEU A 98 7.87 -8.44 -8.38
CA LEU A 98 7.56 -7.03 -8.57
C LEU A 98 7.70 -6.62 -10.04
N SER A 99 7.50 -7.55 -10.98
CA SER A 99 7.60 -7.26 -12.42
C SER A 99 6.49 -6.32 -12.92
N ASP A 100 5.39 -6.22 -12.16
CA ASP A 100 4.29 -5.29 -12.38
C ASP A 100 3.89 -4.66 -11.04
N TRP A 101 3.02 -3.64 -11.06
CA TRP A 101 2.60 -2.94 -9.85
C TRP A 101 1.90 -3.86 -8.83
N VAL A 102 2.35 -3.76 -7.59
CA VAL A 102 1.77 -4.46 -6.44
C VAL A 102 1.28 -3.42 -5.42
N PRO A 103 -0.03 -3.33 -5.15
CA PRO A 103 -0.56 -2.46 -4.11
C PRO A 103 -0.13 -3.01 -2.74
N THR A 104 0.43 -2.16 -1.89
CA THR A 104 1.15 -2.63 -0.69
C THR A 104 0.86 -1.88 0.60
N ALA A 105 0.51 -0.61 0.49
CA ALA A 105 0.25 0.23 1.64
C ALA A 105 -0.90 1.19 1.38
N VAL A 106 -1.57 1.60 2.45
CA VAL A 106 -2.51 2.72 2.44
C VAL A 106 -1.83 3.90 3.12
N MET A 107 -1.75 5.00 2.41
CA MET A 107 -1.19 6.27 2.86
C MET A 107 -2.33 7.24 3.14
N ALA A 108 -2.28 7.91 4.29
CA ALA A 108 -3.22 8.95 4.66
C ALA A 108 -2.47 10.28 4.81
N ILE A 109 -3.05 11.35 4.25
CA ILE A 109 -2.49 12.70 4.26
C ILE A 109 -3.57 13.64 4.79
N ARG A 110 -3.19 14.49 5.74
CA ARG A 110 -4.08 15.43 6.42
C ARG A 110 -3.45 16.82 6.47
N TRP A 111 -4.20 17.83 6.08
CA TRP A 111 -3.80 19.22 6.26
C TRP A 111 -3.89 19.63 7.74
N VAL A 112 -2.83 20.29 8.24
CA VAL A 112 -2.72 20.78 9.63
C VAL A 112 -2.43 22.28 9.68
N GLY A 113 -2.32 22.92 8.51
CA GLY A 113 -2.15 24.37 8.42
C GLY A 113 -3.38 25.15 8.86
N ASP A 114 -3.29 26.47 8.72
CA ASP A 114 -4.35 27.39 9.13
C ASP A 114 -5.69 27.14 8.41
N SER A 115 -6.75 27.76 8.95
CA SER A 115 -8.10 27.65 8.41
C SER A 115 -8.13 27.98 6.91
N LEU A 116 -8.75 27.08 6.15
CA LEU A 116 -8.91 27.18 4.69
C LEU A 116 -10.08 28.08 4.28
N GLU A 117 -10.88 28.57 5.24
CA GLU A 117 -12.06 29.39 4.97
C GLU A 117 -11.65 30.78 4.43
N GLY A 118 -12.20 31.14 3.26
CA GLY A 118 -12.04 32.47 2.67
C GLY A 118 -10.72 32.76 1.96
N ASN A 119 -9.81 31.78 1.83
CA ASN A 119 -8.53 31.97 1.13
C ASN A 119 -8.33 30.95 -0.02
N PRO A 120 -8.61 31.33 -1.28
CA PRO A 120 -8.46 30.46 -2.45
C PRO A 120 -7.03 29.94 -2.67
N ILE A 121 -6.02 30.71 -2.26
CA ILE A 121 -4.61 30.32 -2.41
C ILE A 121 -4.30 29.17 -1.45
N LEU A 122 -4.71 29.29 -0.18
CA LEU A 122 -4.52 28.22 0.81
C LEU A 122 -5.31 26.96 0.43
N GLN A 123 -6.50 27.11 -0.17
CA GLN A 123 -7.27 25.96 -0.68
C GLN A 123 -6.54 25.24 -1.81
N GLY A 124 -5.90 25.96 -2.73
CA GLY A 124 -5.05 25.36 -3.78
C GLY A 124 -3.79 24.71 -3.22
N MET A 125 -3.18 25.29 -2.18
CA MET A 125 -2.00 24.72 -1.51
C MET A 125 -2.35 23.49 -0.65
N ALA A 126 -3.58 23.40 -0.16
CA ALA A 126 -4.09 22.29 0.63
C ALA A 126 -4.62 21.12 -0.23
N ASP A 127 -4.22 21.04 -1.51
CA ASP A 127 -4.46 19.85 -2.33
C ASP A 127 -3.45 18.74 -1.97
N ALA A 128 -3.95 17.64 -1.40
CA ALA A 128 -3.14 16.50 -0.99
C ALA A 128 -2.43 15.82 -2.18
N ASN A 129 -2.92 15.96 -3.41
CA ASN A 129 -2.27 15.38 -4.58
C ASN A 129 -0.92 16.04 -4.89
N LEU A 130 -0.75 17.31 -4.52
CA LEU A 130 0.52 18.03 -4.70
C LEU A 130 1.61 17.51 -3.75
N ILE A 131 1.22 17.11 -2.54
CA ILE A 131 2.16 16.65 -1.51
C ILE A 131 2.34 15.13 -1.51
N ALA A 132 1.42 14.36 -2.10
CA ALA A 132 1.49 12.90 -2.13
C ALA A 132 2.84 12.33 -2.63
N PRO A 133 3.45 12.82 -3.72
CA PRO A 133 4.79 12.38 -4.14
C PRO A 133 5.88 12.61 -3.09
N LEU A 134 5.78 13.71 -2.33
CA LEU A 134 6.73 14.08 -1.28
C LEU A 134 6.56 13.19 -0.05
N VAL A 135 5.31 12.89 0.34
CA VAL A 135 5.03 11.94 1.42
C VAL A 135 5.53 10.55 1.05
N VAL A 136 5.31 10.08 -0.18
CA VAL A 136 5.86 8.80 -0.67
C VAL A 136 7.37 8.81 -0.57
N LYS A 137 8.05 9.87 -1.02
CA LYS A 137 9.52 10.02 -0.92
C LYS A 137 10.00 9.96 0.53
N LYS A 138 9.28 10.61 1.45
CA LYS A 138 9.62 10.63 2.89
C LYS A 138 9.43 9.26 3.53
N MET A 139 8.38 8.55 3.15
CA MET A 139 7.93 7.30 3.77
C MET A 139 8.34 6.03 2.99
N CYS A 140 9.31 6.13 2.06
CA CYS A 140 9.76 5.00 1.23
C CYS A 140 10.13 3.76 2.06
N ARG A 141 10.71 3.97 3.25
CA ARG A 141 11.14 2.88 4.14
C ARG A 141 9.95 2.18 4.77
N GLU A 142 8.96 2.93 5.23
CA GLU A 142 7.75 2.45 5.88
C GLU A 142 6.87 1.72 4.86
N ILE A 143 6.69 2.30 3.68
CA ILE A 143 5.98 1.66 2.55
C ILE A 143 6.64 0.32 2.19
N TRP A 144 7.97 0.28 2.15
CA TRP A 144 8.69 -0.96 1.87
C TRP A 144 8.53 -2.00 2.99
N GLU A 145 8.49 -1.58 4.25
CA GLU A 145 8.26 -2.52 5.35
C GLU A 145 6.83 -3.07 5.31
N CYS A 146 5.82 -2.27 4.94
CA CYS A 146 4.46 -2.75 4.66
C CYS A 146 4.46 -3.85 3.60
N ALA A 147 5.23 -3.69 2.52
CA ALA A 147 5.39 -4.72 1.51
C ALA A 147 6.03 -6.00 2.04
N CYS A 148 7.09 -5.86 2.84
CA CYS A 148 7.78 -6.99 3.44
C CYS A 148 6.95 -7.71 4.50
N GLN A 149 6.00 -7.04 5.14
CA GLN A 149 5.04 -7.68 6.04
C GLN A 149 4.08 -8.58 5.27
N GLY A 150 3.58 -8.12 4.11
CA GLY A 150 2.70 -8.91 3.26
C GLY A 150 3.43 -10.07 2.54
N SER A 151 4.70 -9.86 2.17
CA SER A 151 5.54 -10.87 1.53
C SER A 151 6.99 -10.78 2.02
N PRO A 152 7.38 -11.61 3.02
CA PRO A 152 8.72 -11.57 3.61
C PRO A 152 9.86 -11.86 2.63
N SER A 153 9.59 -12.54 1.52
CA SER A 153 10.59 -12.83 0.47
C SER A 153 11.12 -11.56 -0.21
N LEU A 154 10.35 -10.47 -0.20
CA LEU A 154 10.75 -9.18 -0.77
C LEU A 154 11.98 -8.60 -0.07
N ARG A 155 12.26 -8.95 1.19
CA ARG A 155 13.46 -8.48 1.92
C ARG A 155 14.80 -8.81 1.25
N ARG A 156 14.81 -9.78 0.33
CA ARG A 156 16.00 -10.15 -0.45
C ARG A 156 16.31 -9.14 -1.56
N LEU A 157 15.34 -8.30 -1.93
CA LEU A 157 15.45 -7.35 -3.03
C LEU A 157 16.08 -6.02 -2.57
N PRO A 158 16.88 -5.38 -3.43
CA PRO A 158 17.45 -4.07 -3.14
C PRO A 158 16.40 -2.96 -3.23
N ARG A 159 16.18 -2.24 -2.11
CA ARG A 159 15.20 -1.15 -1.99
C ARG A 159 15.43 0.03 -2.94
N ASN A 160 16.68 0.28 -3.32
CA ASN A 160 17.07 1.46 -4.08
C ASN A 160 16.51 1.49 -5.51
N PHE A 161 16.08 0.34 -6.03
CA PHE A 161 15.54 0.23 -7.39
C PHE A 161 14.03 0.36 -7.43
N ILE A 162 13.35 0.43 -6.28
CA ILE A 162 11.90 0.34 -6.25
C ILE A 162 11.28 1.62 -6.81
N GLU A 163 10.40 1.42 -7.77
CA GLU A 163 9.51 2.46 -8.28
C GLU A 163 8.22 2.46 -7.47
N TYR A 164 7.72 3.65 -7.19
CA TYR A 164 6.49 3.86 -6.44
C TYR A 164 5.44 4.48 -7.35
N ALA A 165 4.17 4.14 -7.09
CA ALA A 165 3.00 4.78 -7.66
C ALA A 165 1.97 4.98 -6.55
N TYR A 166 1.05 5.91 -6.76
CA TYR A 166 -0.07 6.10 -5.86
C TYR A 166 -1.35 6.40 -6.64
N GLU A 167 -2.48 6.11 -6.02
CA GLU A 167 -3.80 6.47 -6.51
C GLU A 167 -4.76 6.73 -5.34
N PRO A 168 -5.79 7.57 -5.50
CA PRO A 168 -6.82 7.76 -4.48
C PRO A 168 -7.46 6.42 -4.09
N LEU A 169 -7.72 6.21 -2.80
CA LEU A 169 -8.29 4.95 -2.28
C LEU A 169 -9.66 4.64 -2.91
N ASP A 170 -10.43 5.66 -3.27
CA ASP A 170 -11.75 5.49 -3.89
C ASP A 170 -11.65 4.79 -5.25
N ASN A 171 -10.62 5.11 -6.06
CA ASN A 171 -10.38 4.49 -7.37
C ASN A 171 -9.91 3.03 -7.24
N PHE A 172 -9.29 2.68 -6.12
CA PHE A 172 -8.85 1.31 -5.86
C PHE A 172 -10.02 0.34 -5.65
N GLY A 173 -11.20 0.85 -5.25
CA GLY A 173 -12.42 0.05 -5.14
C GLY A 173 -12.77 -0.70 -6.42
N ASP A 174 -12.71 0.00 -7.56
CA ASP A 174 -13.02 -0.57 -8.89
C ASP A 174 -12.01 -1.66 -9.29
N VAL A 175 -10.73 -1.46 -8.98
CA VAL A 175 -9.68 -2.46 -9.20
C VAL A 175 -10.00 -3.74 -8.41
N MET A 176 -10.36 -3.58 -7.14
CA MET A 176 -10.67 -4.71 -6.29
C MET A 176 -11.98 -5.40 -6.68
N GLU A 177 -12.99 -4.68 -7.16
CA GLU A 177 -14.21 -5.27 -7.69
C GLU A 177 -13.92 -6.12 -8.93
N GLU A 178 -13.12 -5.62 -9.86
CA GLU A 178 -12.74 -6.38 -11.05
C GLU A 178 -11.94 -7.64 -10.69
N VAL A 179 -10.95 -7.53 -9.80
CA VAL A 179 -10.15 -8.68 -9.35
C VAL A 179 -11.02 -9.69 -8.59
N ASN A 180 -11.93 -9.23 -7.74
CA ASN A 180 -12.83 -10.10 -6.98
C ASN A 180 -13.88 -10.78 -7.87
N SER A 181 -14.36 -10.12 -8.93
CA SER A 181 -15.30 -10.73 -9.88
C SER A 181 -14.70 -11.98 -10.55
N LYS A 182 -13.37 -12.00 -10.72
CA LYS A 182 -12.59 -13.10 -11.28
C LYS A 182 -12.14 -14.13 -10.23
N LYS A 183 -12.49 -13.96 -8.95
CA LYS A 183 -12.02 -14.82 -7.86
C LYS A 183 -12.55 -16.25 -7.95
N ASP A 184 -13.81 -16.40 -8.35
CA ASP A 184 -14.43 -17.73 -8.52
C ASP A 184 -13.81 -18.47 -9.73
N ASP A 185 -13.42 -17.73 -10.76
CA ASP A 185 -12.70 -18.28 -11.92
C ASP A 185 -11.31 -18.77 -11.52
N VAL A 186 -10.59 -17.96 -10.72
CA VAL A 186 -9.28 -18.32 -10.16
C VAL A 186 -9.39 -19.58 -9.29
N GLN A 187 -10.42 -19.67 -8.44
CA GLN A 187 -10.64 -20.85 -7.60
C GLN A 187 -10.90 -22.11 -8.43
N ARG A 188 -11.73 -22.00 -9.48
CA ARG A 188 -11.97 -23.10 -10.42
C ARG A 188 -10.70 -23.48 -11.18
N ALA A 189 -9.88 -22.50 -11.56
CA ALA A 189 -8.61 -22.76 -12.25
C ALA A 189 -7.64 -23.61 -11.41
N TYR A 190 -7.51 -23.31 -10.10
CA TYR A 190 -6.71 -24.16 -9.20
C TYR A 190 -7.24 -25.60 -9.13
N GLN A 191 -8.57 -25.77 -9.06
CA GLN A 191 -9.20 -27.08 -9.03
C GLN A 191 -9.00 -27.86 -10.33
N THR A 192 -9.11 -27.21 -11.48
CA THR A 192 -8.84 -27.81 -12.81
C THR A 192 -7.40 -28.31 -12.92
N LEU A 193 -6.44 -27.59 -12.32
CA LEU A 193 -5.04 -28.02 -12.26
C LEU A 193 -4.76 -29.06 -11.16
N GLY A 194 -5.75 -29.40 -10.34
CA GLY A 194 -5.61 -30.36 -9.23
C GLY A 194 -4.81 -29.81 -8.05
N LEU A 195 -4.83 -28.49 -7.84
CA LEU A 195 -4.07 -27.80 -6.81
C LEU A 195 -4.98 -27.22 -5.73
N ALA A 196 -4.42 -27.04 -4.53
CA ALA A 196 -5.08 -26.30 -3.47
C ALA A 196 -5.12 -24.79 -3.79
N LYS A 197 -6.10 -24.09 -3.22
CA LYS A 197 -6.16 -22.63 -3.29
C LYS A 197 -4.87 -22.04 -2.70
N GLY A 198 -4.24 -21.13 -3.44
CA GLY A 198 -3.02 -20.47 -3.00
C GLY A 198 -1.75 -21.30 -3.17
N ALA A 199 -1.78 -22.34 -4.01
CA ALA A 199 -0.56 -23.02 -4.46
C ALA A 199 0.42 -22.01 -5.08
N SER A 200 1.72 -22.24 -4.86
CA SER A 200 2.79 -21.38 -5.34
C SER A 200 2.90 -21.37 -6.86
N ALA A 201 3.47 -20.31 -7.43
CA ALA A 201 3.61 -20.18 -8.88
C ALA A 201 4.40 -21.36 -9.49
N ALA A 202 5.40 -21.87 -8.76
CA ALA A 202 6.18 -23.03 -9.18
C ALA A 202 5.32 -24.32 -9.24
N GLU A 203 4.43 -24.53 -8.27
CA GLU A 203 3.51 -25.67 -8.25
C GLU A 203 2.48 -25.60 -9.38
N VAL A 204 1.91 -24.42 -9.62
CA VAL A 204 0.98 -24.18 -10.74
C VAL A 204 1.64 -24.50 -12.08
N LYS A 205 2.85 -23.97 -12.31
CA LYS A 205 3.63 -24.23 -13.52
C LYS A 205 3.98 -25.73 -13.66
N ALA A 206 4.38 -26.39 -12.57
CA ALA A 206 4.71 -27.82 -12.60
C ALA A 206 3.49 -28.69 -12.93
N ALA A 207 2.33 -28.39 -12.33
CA ALA A 207 1.08 -29.10 -12.59
C ALA A 207 0.63 -28.91 -14.05
N HIS A 208 0.68 -27.67 -14.57
CA HIS A 208 0.35 -27.38 -15.97
C HIS A 208 1.24 -28.18 -16.93
N ARG A 209 2.57 -28.12 -16.78
CA ARG A 209 3.50 -28.89 -17.63
C ARG A 209 3.21 -30.40 -17.61
N LYS A 210 2.92 -30.95 -16.43
CA LYS A 210 2.58 -32.38 -16.28
C LYS A 210 1.28 -32.73 -17.02
N LEU A 211 0.25 -31.89 -16.91
CA LEU A 211 -1.03 -32.10 -17.55
C LEU A 211 -0.92 -31.96 -19.07
N ILE A 212 -0.19 -30.97 -19.59
CA ILE A 212 0.06 -30.78 -21.02
C ILE A 212 0.75 -32.00 -21.61
N VAL A 213 1.80 -32.51 -20.96
CA VAL A 213 2.53 -33.71 -21.43
C VAL A 213 1.66 -34.97 -21.37
N THR A 214 0.68 -35.03 -20.49
CA THR A 214 -0.22 -36.20 -20.37
C THR A 214 -1.35 -36.14 -21.40
N LEU A 215 -1.88 -34.95 -21.66
CA LEU A 215 -3.03 -34.69 -22.53
C LEU A 215 -2.62 -34.29 -23.97
N HIS A 216 -1.33 -34.32 -24.30
CA HIS A 216 -0.83 -33.93 -25.63
C HIS A 216 -1.45 -34.83 -26.73
N PRO A 217 -1.92 -34.26 -27.86
CA PRO A 217 -2.61 -35.00 -28.92
C PRO A 217 -1.79 -36.16 -29.49
N ASP A 218 -0.46 -36.06 -29.48
CA ASP A 218 0.43 -37.15 -29.92
C ASP A 218 0.30 -38.39 -29.03
N ARG A 219 0.13 -38.22 -27.71
CA ARG A 219 0.05 -39.33 -26.74
C ARG A 219 -1.36 -39.88 -26.57
N THR A 220 -2.37 -39.09 -26.91
CA THR A 220 -3.78 -39.47 -26.86
C THR A 220 -4.32 -39.90 -28.24
N SER A 221 -3.48 -39.84 -29.28
CA SER A 221 -3.83 -40.21 -30.66
C SER A 221 -4.26 -41.67 -30.82
N SER A 222 -3.75 -42.56 -29.97
CA SER A 222 -4.03 -43.99 -29.97
C SER A 222 -5.24 -44.41 -29.12
N LEU A 223 -5.92 -43.46 -28.48
CA LEU A 223 -7.10 -43.74 -27.64
C LEU A 223 -8.39 -43.83 -28.48
N PRO A 224 -9.43 -44.51 -27.98
CA PRO A 224 -10.76 -44.50 -28.60
C PRO A 224 -11.30 -43.07 -28.77
N ASP A 225 -12.15 -42.85 -29.77
CA ASP A 225 -12.66 -41.52 -30.14
C ASP A 225 -13.29 -40.76 -28.96
N ASP A 226 -14.05 -41.45 -28.09
CA ASP A 226 -14.68 -40.85 -26.91
C ASP A 226 -13.65 -40.34 -25.88
N GLU A 227 -12.58 -41.11 -25.65
CA GLU A 227 -11.51 -40.74 -24.71
C GLU A 227 -10.62 -39.63 -25.28
N LYS A 228 -10.41 -39.64 -26.60
CA LYS A 228 -9.69 -38.58 -27.31
C LYS A 228 -10.42 -37.24 -27.19
N LEU A 229 -11.74 -37.22 -27.40
CA LEU A 229 -12.57 -36.01 -27.23
C LEU A 229 -12.52 -35.50 -25.78
N ALA A 230 -12.61 -36.40 -24.79
CA ALA A 230 -12.49 -36.03 -23.38
C ALA A 230 -11.10 -35.47 -23.02
N ALA A 231 -10.04 -36.02 -23.61
CA ALA A 231 -8.68 -35.53 -23.42
C ALA A 231 -8.46 -34.14 -24.04
N GLU A 232 -9.01 -33.89 -25.23
CA GLU A 232 -8.94 -32.59 -25.89
C GLU A 232 -9.68 -31.51 -25.09
N GLU A 233 -10.88 -31.82 -24.59
CA GLU A 233 -11.65 -30.89 -23.77
C GLU A 233 -10.92 -30.58 -22.45
N ARG A 234 -10.36 -31.60 -21.78
CA ARG A 234 -9.51 -31.37 -20.61
C ARG A 234 -8.27 -30.55 -20.93
N PHE A 235 -7.62 -30.79 -22.07
CA PHE A 235 -6.47 -30.02 -22.50
C PHE A 235 -6.81 -28.53 -22.61
N ARG A 236 -7.95 -28.21 -23.24
CA ARG A 236 -8.46 -26.84 -23.38
C ARG A 236 -8.77 -26.21 -22.02
N GLN A 237 -9.39 -26.95 -21.10
CA GLN A 237 -9.68 -26.48 -19.74
C GLN A 237 -8.41 -26.20 -18.94
N VAL A 238 -7.40 -27.07 -19.03
CA VAL A 238 -6.10 -26.88 -18.37
C VAL A 238 -5.39 -25.63 -18.90
N GLN A 239 -5.44 -25.41 -20.20
CA GLN A 239 -4.84 -24.24 -20.83
C GLN A 239 -5.56 -22.95 -20.39
N SER A 240 -6.90 -22.94 -20.43
CA SER A 240 -7.70 -21.81 -19.95
C SER A 240 -7.49 -21.51 -18.46
N ALA A 241 -7.37 -22.55 -17.62
CA ALA A 241 -7.06 -22.40 -16.20
C ALA A 241 -5.69 -21.74 -15.97
N TYR A 242 -4.67 -22.16 -16.72
CA TYR A 242 -3.34 -21.57 -16.63
C TYR A 242 -3.34 -20.08 -17.02
N GLU A 243 -4.06 -19.72 -18.09
CA GLU A 243 -4.24 -18.35 -18.55
C GLU A 243 -4.99 -17.47 -17.54
N CYS A 244 -6.04 -18.02 -16.90
CA CYS A 244 -6.78 -17.33 -15.85
C CYS A 244 -5.86 -16.92 -14.67
N LEU A 245 -4.94 -17.81 -14.28
CA LEU A 245 -3.95 -17.55 -13.22
C LEU A 245 -2.83 -16.58 -13.65
N GLY A 246 -2.84 -16.11 -14.89
CA GLY A 246 -1.86 -15.17 -15.44
C GLY A 246 -0.69 -15.82 -16.17
N GLY A 247 -0.69 -17.15 -16.32
CA GLY A 247 0.29 -17.87 -17.13
C GLY A 247 0.05 -17.66 -18.62
N GLY A 248 1.11 -17.56 -19.43
CA GLY A 248 0.99 -17.49 -20.90
C GLY A 248 0.71 -16.09 -21.48
N MET A 249 0.53 -15.05 -20.64
CA MET A 249 0.30 -13.67 -21.12
C MET A 249 1.58 -12.97 -21.63
N GLY A 250 2.74 -13.61 -21.53
CA GLY A 250 4.03 -13.11 -22.01
C GLY A 250 4.49 -11.78 -21.40
N ASP A 251 5.66 -11.32 -21.84
CA ASP A 251 6.22 -10.01 -21.47
C ASP A 251 5.50 -8.89 -22.24
N SER A 252 4.19 -8.73 -22.00
CA SER A 252 3.46 -7.62 -22.61
C SER A 252 4.05 -6.30 -22.10
N THR A 253 4.36 -5.35 -23.00
CA THR A 253 5.00 -4.08 -22.63
C THR A 253 4.17 -3.28 -21.62
N GLN A 254 2.85 -3.48 -21.64
CA GLN A 254 1.89 -2.77 -20.79
C GLN A 254 1.71 -3.45 -19.42
N SER A 255 1.43 -2.62 -18.40
CA SER A 255 1.10 -3.09 -17.06
C SER A 255 -0.31 -3.66 -17.04
N TRP A 256 -0.46 -4.86 -16.48
CA TRP A 256 -1.77 -5.44 -16.21
C TRP A 256 -2.49 -4.62 -15.13
N TYR A 257 -1.77 -4.21 -14.08
CA TYR A 257 -2.34 -3.42 -12.99
C TYR A 257 -2.91 -2.09 -13.48
N GLU A 258 -2.19 -1.37 -14.36
CA GLU A 258 -2.65 -0.10 -14.94
C GLU A 258 -3.95 -0.25 -15.75
N ASN A 259 -4.17 -1.43 -16.36
CA ASN A 259 -5.35 -1.71 -17.17
C ASN A 259 -6.59 -2.14 -16.36
N LEU A 260 -6.47 -2.35 -15.04
CA LEU A 260 -7.59 -2.68 -14.16
C LEU A 260 -8.45 -1.46 -13.83
N GLY A 261 -9.71 -1.69 -13.47
CA GLY A 261 -10.64 -0.64 -12.97
C GLY A 261 -11.38 0.11 -14.08
N GLY A 262 -11.26 -0.34 -15.33
CA GLY A 262 -12.01 0.18 -16.47
C GLY A 262 -11.78 1.68 -16.75
N LYS A 263 -12.76 2.32 -17.41
CA LYS A 263 -12.66 3.72 -17.88
C LYS A 263 -12.76 4.77 -16.76
N ALA A 264 -13.22 4.39 -15.56
CA ALA A 264 -13.44 5.29 -14.43
C ALA A 264 -12.13 5.64 -13.71
N ARG A 265 -11.20 4.69 -13.66
CA ARG A 265 -9.89 4.87 -13.04
C ARG A 265 -8.97 5.74 -13.89
N LYS A 266 -8.80 7.00 -13.49
CA LYS A 266 -7.98 7.99 -14.23
C LYS A 266 -6.81 8.54 -13.43
N ASP A 267 -6.83 8.41 -12.12
CA ASP A 267 -5.87 9.06 -11.22
C ASP A 267 -4.77 8.13 -10.72
N PHE A 268 -4.37 7.16 -11.54
CA PHE A 268 -3.19 6.36 -11.26
C PHE A 268 -1.93 7.17 -11.59
N CYS A 269 -1.14 7.51 -10.57
CA CYS A 269 0.05 8.33 -10.70
C CYS A 269 1.31 7.47 -10.47
N GLY A 270 1.98 7.07 -11.54
CA GLY A 270 3.23 6.32 -11.46
C GLY A 270 3.99 6.20 -12.79
N PRO A 271 5.31 5.97 -12.76
CA PRO A 271 6.17 5.98 -11.57
C PRO A 271 6.42 7.39 -11.03
N VAL A 272 6.51 7.54 -9.71
CA VAL A 272 6.78 8.81 -9.03
C VAL A 272 8.20 9.29 -9.35
N GLN A 273 8.31 10.50 -9.91
CA GLN A 273 9.59 11.11 -10.24
C GLN A 273 10.13 11.94 -9.07
N PHE A 274 10.97 11.34 -8.21
CA PHE A 274 11.50 12.02 -7.01
C PHE A 274 12.37 13.25 -7.28
N ALA A 275 12.83 13.44 -8.52
CA ALA A 275 13.58 14.62 -8.96
C ALA A 275 12.71 15.89 -9.05
N ASN A 276 11.41 15.74 -9.29
CA ASN A 276 10.48 16.85 -9.54
C ASN A 276 9.58 17.16 -8.33
N VAL A 277 9.95 16.67 -7.15
CA VAL A 277 9.14 16.80 -5.94
C VAL A 277 9.44 18.15 -5.28
N PRO A 278 8.41 18.85 -4.73
CA PRO A 278 8.58 20.08 -3.95
C PRO A 278 9.55 19.95 -2.77
N SER A 279 9.94 21.09 -2.18
CA SER A 279 10.80 21.11 -0.99
C SER A 279 10.17 20.40 0.21
N GLU A 280 11.01 19.72 1.00
CA GLU A 280 10.58 19.00 2.21
C GLU A 280 9.93 19.92 3.25
N ASP A 281 10.24 21.22 3.24
CA ASP A 281 9.69 22.22 4.17
C ASP A 281 8.15 22.29 4.14
N LEU A 282 7.53 21.94 3.01
CA LEU A 282 6.08 21.91 2.91
C LEU A 282 5.46 20.87 3.86
N LEU A 283 6.18 19.80 4.21
CA LEU A 283 5.69 18.75 5.10
C LEU A 283 5.36 19.25 6.52
N GLU A 284 5.85 20.43 6.94
CA GLU A 284 5.53 21.01 8.24
C GLU A 284 4.04 21.32 8.42
N PHE A 285 3.31 21.50 7.32
CA PHE A 285 1.87 21.80 7.30
C PHE A 285 1.00 20.56 7.11
N TRP A 286 1.61 19.38 7.01
CA TRP A 286 0.92 18.13 6.71
C TRP A 286 1.24 17.06 7.74
N ASP A 287 0.18 16.44 8.22
CA ASP A 287 0.25 15.20 8.96
C ASP A 287 0.08 14.04 7.97
N PHE A 288 0.92 13.02 8.07
CA PHE A 288 0.80 11.84 7.22
C PHE A 288 1.14 10.56 7.96
N ALA A 289 0.55 9.46 7.50
CA ALA A 289 0.76 8.13 8.05
C ALA A 289 0.66 7.08 6.93
N VAL A 290 1.35 5.95 7.13
CA VAL A 290 1.31 4.80 6.22
C VAL A 290 0.99 3.56 7.04
N CYS A 291 0.10 2.72 6.54
CA CYS A 291 -0.24 1.44 7.12
C CYS A 291 -0.22 0.34 6.05
N PRO A 292 0.04 -0.92 6.43
CA PRO A 292 0.06 -2.02 5.48
C PRO A 292 -1.33 -2.25 4.89
N LEU A 293 -1.38 -2.52 3.59
CA LEU A 293 -2.59 -3.04 2.94
C LEU A 293 -2.81 -4.49 3.37
N GLU A 294 -4.06 -4.97 3.25
CA GLU A 294 -4.40 -6.36 3.54
C GLU A 294 -3.48 -7.33 2.75
N THR A 295 -2.83 -8.23 3.49
CA THR A 295 -1.77 -9.10 2.97
C THR A 295 -2.24 -9.99 1.83
N GLU A 296 -3.47 -10.50 1.89
CA GLU A 296 -4.04 -11.33 0.82
C GLU A 296 -4.10 -10.58 -0.51
N ILE A 297 -4.37 -9.28 -0.48
CA ILE A 297 -4.43 -8.45 -1.68
C ILE A 297 -3.04 -8.45 -2.32
N SER A 298 -2.02 -7.95 -1.64
CA SER A 298 -0.66 -7.87 -2.17
C SER A 298 -0.12 -9.22 -2.66
N GLN A 299 -0.40 -10.31 -1.94
CA GLN A 299 0.02 -11.66 -2.32
C GLN A 299 -0.61 -12.12 -3.63
N ASN A 300 -1.88 -11.81 -3.89
CA ASN A 300 -2.54 -12.16 -5.16
C ASN A 300 -1.85 -11.48 -6.36
N PHE A 301 -1.49 -10.20 -6.22
CA PHE A 301 -0.76 -9.46 -7.27
C PHE A 301 0.65 -10.03 -7.49
N ILE A 302 1.39 -10.31 -6.41
CA ILE A 302 2.74 -10.93 -6.50
C ILE A 302 2.69 -12.30 -7.16
N MET A 303 1.73 -13.13 -6.76
CA MET A 303 1.55 -14.47 -7.32
C MET A 303 1.30 -14.41 -8.83
N ARG A 304 0.43 -13.49 -9.28
CA ARG A 304 0.18 -13.28 -10.70
C ARG A 304 1.44 -12.81 -11.45
N ASN A 305 2.24 -11.93 -10.85
CA ASN A 305 3.50 -11.47 -11.44
C ASN A 305 4.47 -12.64 -11.65
N MET A 306 4.61 -13.51 -10.66
CA MET A 306 5.45 -14.71 -10.74
C MET A 306 4.96 -15.73 -11.79
N MET A 307 3.66 -15.76 -12.06
CA MET A 307 3.07 -16.61 -13.11
C MET A 307 3.31 -16.08 -14.53
N ARG A 308 3.44 -14.76 -14.69
CA ARG A 308 3.58 -14.09 -15.98
C ARG A 308 4.98 -14.21 -16.58
N LYS A 309 6.01 -14.26 -15.75
CA LYS A 309 7.40 -14.31 -16.21
C LYS A 309 7.90 -15.76 -16.31
N GLU A 310 8.56 -16.06 -17.43
CA GLU A 310 8.88 -17.38 -18.04
C GLU A 310 7.85 -17.89 -19.05
#